data_AF-I3Z7G6-F1
#
_entry.id   AF-I3Z7G6-F1
#
_cell.length_a   1.000
_cell.length_b   1.000
_cell.length_c   1.000
_cell.angle_alpha   90.00
_cell.angle_beta   90.00
_cell.angle_gamma   90.00
#
_symmetry.space_group_name_H-M   'P 1'
#
loop_
_entity.id
_entity.type
_entity.pdbx_description
1 polymer ?
#
loop_
_entity_poly.entity_id
_entity_poly.type
_entity_poly.pdbx_seq_one_letter_code
_entity_poly.pdbx_strand_id
1 'polypeptide(L)'
;MKKRTFQSPLTRIAFIAVFGLLAMGACKSKKKVVAETPPPAPVEQVQPAPAPQPAQPSAEEVAVGKLENYFSSISNANSVQTANSTIQEVLGMFSNQETPVLIVIHEESGIKDYDEPTTIAKYLNYLKDTKKNLNFISDIRLDGSGRVSELELRRK
;
A
#
# COMPACT_ATOMS: atom_id res chain seq x y z
N MET A 1 39.18 13.36 -36.56
CA MET A 1 40.56 13.23 -36.01
C MET A 1 40.48 13.24 -34.48
N LYS A 2 41.08 12.22 -33.83
CA LYS A 2 41.69 12.15 -32.48
C LYS A 2 41.25 13.21 -31.43
N LYS A 3 40.89 12.86 -30.19
CA LYS A 3 41.62 11.98 -29.26
C LYS A 3 40.69 11.29 -28.25
N ARG A 4 40.97 10.00 -28.03
CA ARG A 4 40.49 9.17 -26.91
C ARG A 4 41.36 9.47 -25.67
N THR A 5 40.75 9.54 -24.50
CA THR A 5 41.44 9.45 -23.21
C THR A 5 41.06 8.14 -22.53
N PHE A 6 42.09 7.33 -22.31
CA PHE A 6 42.06 6.03 -21.64
C PHE A 6 42.21 6.26 -20.13
N GLN A 7 41.37 5.66 -19.28
CA GLN A 7 41.67 5.49 -17.86
C GLN A 7 41.36 4.05 -17.44
N SER A 8 42.33 3.45 -16.75
CA SER A 8 42.42 2.04 -16.36
C SER A 8 41.66 1.72 -15.06
N PRO A 9 41.24 0.45 -14.84
CA PRO A 9 40.50 0.01 -13.65
C PRO A 9 41.40 -0.76 -12.67
N LEU A 10 41.63 -0.24 -11.46
CA LEU A 10 42.36 -0.98 -10.41
C LEU A 10 42.19 -0.33 -9.04
N THR A 11 41.10 -0.62 -8.31
CA THR A 11 41.14 -0.60 -6.84
C THR A 11 39.90 -1.23 -6.19
N ARG A 12 40.15 -2.12 -5.22
CA ARG A 12 39.32 -2.46 -4.04
C ARG A 12 38.23 -3.52 -4.18
N ILE A 13 38.65 -4.78 -4.29
CA ILE A 13 37.91 -5.92 -3.73
C ILE A 13 38.91 -6.75 -2.90
N ALA A 14 38.79 -6.70 -1.56
CA ALA A 14 39.29 -7.72 -0.63
C ALA A 14 38.93 -7.31 0.80
N PHE A 15 38.09 -8.08 1.51
CA PHE A 15 38.21 -8.40 2.94
C PHE A 15 37.12 -9.44 3.31
N ILE A 16 37.43 -10.71 3.06
CA ILE A 16 36.74 -11.88 3.64
C ILE A 16 37.83 -12.81 4.19
N ALA A 17 37.53 -13.42 5.35
CA ALA A 17 38.24 -14.48 6.08
C ALA A 17 39.19 -14.01 7.20
N VAL A 18 38.93 -14.45 8.44
CA VAL A 18 39.76 -15.42 9.19
C VAL A 18 38.97 -15.98 10.39
N PHE A 19 38.90 -17.31 10.45
CA PHE A 19 38.34 -18.18 11.48
C PHE A 19 39.44 -18.64 12.44
N GLY A 20 39.15 -18.71 13.75
CA GLY A 20 39.65 -19.76 14.66
C GLY A 20 40.92 -19.54 15.51
N LEU A 21 40.77 -19.66 16.85
CA LEU A 21 41.76 -20.12 17.86
C LEU A 21 41.02 -20.23 19.23
N LEU A 22 40.53 -21.39 19.72
CA LEU A 22 41.12 -22.60 20.34
C LEU A 22 41.67 -22.48 21.79
N ALA A 23 41.25 -23.47 22.60
CA ALA A 23 41.86 -24.07 23.82
C ALA A 23 41.62 -23.38 25.18
N MET A 24 41.51 -24.05 26.34
CA MET A 24 41.31 -25.43 26.82
C MET A 24 41.08 -25.32 28.35
N GLY A 25 40.39 -26.27 29.00
CA GLY A 25 40.39 -26.37 30.47
C GLY A 25 39.59 -27.56 31.01
N ALA A 26 40.29 -28.62 31.43
CA ALA A 26 39.76 -29.82 32.06
C ALA A 26 40.14 -29.88 33.56
N CYS A 27 39.25 -30.36 34.44
CA CYS A 27 39.49 -31.46 35.41
C CYS A 27 38.45 -31.56 36.57
N LYS A 28 37.83 -32.76 36.67
CA LYS A 28 37.54 -33.60 37.85
C LYS A 28 37.33 -32.98 39.25
N SER A 29 36.19 -33.30 39.88
CA SER A 29 36.14 -34.16 41.08
C SER A 29 34.70 -34.60 41.44
N LYS A 30 34.57 -35.82 41.98
CA LYS A 30 33.33 -36.49 42.37
C LYS A 30 32.89 -36.06 43.78
N LYS A 31 31.60 -35.81 44.01
CA LYS A 31 30.96 -36.04 45.31
C LYS A 31 29.50 -36.47 45.13
N LYS A 32 29.18 -37.67 45.60
CA LYS A 32 27.81 -38.16 45.78
C LYS A 32 27.18 -37.41 46.95
N VAL A 33 25.96 -36.89 46.78
CA VAL A 33 24.97 -36.77 47.85
C VAL A 33 23.61 -37.15 47.26
N VAL A 34 22.97 -38.10 47.91
CA VAL A 34 21.63 -38.61 47.65
C VAL A 34 20.62 -37.73 48.39
N ALA A 35 19.45 -37.58 47.76
CA ALA A 35 18.15 -37.16 48.29
C ALA A 35 17.94 -35.68 48.62
N GLU A 36 17.29 -34.99 47.68
CA GLU A 36 16.11 -34.16 47.99
C GLU A 36 15.28 -33.98 46.71
N THR A 37 14.02 -34.41 46.74
CA THR A 37 13.02 -34.11 45.70
C THR A 37 12.40 -32.77 46.06
N PRO A 38 12.52 -31.73 45.20
CA PRO A 38 11.29 -31.09 44.67
C PRO A 38 11.52 -30.40 43.29
N PRO A 39 10.52 -29.71 42.75
CA PRO A 39 9.34 -30.15 41.99
C PRO A 39 9.65 -30.30 40.48
N PRO A 40 8.73 -30.85 39.64
CA PRO A 40 8.94 -30.84 38.19
C PRO A 40 9.09 -29.41 37.69
N ALA A 41 10.14 -29.18 36.89
CA ALA A 41 10.40 -27.91 36.22
C ALA A 41 9.12 -27.41 35.52
N PRO A 42 8.81 -26.10 35.60
CA PRO A 42 7.71 -25.52 34.84
C PRO A 42 7.91 -25.87 33.36
N VAL A 43 6.92 -26.55 32.78
CA VAL A 43 6.81 -26.68 31.34
C VAL A 43 6.82 -25.27 30.74
N GLU A 44 7.92 -24.92 30.08
CA GLU A 44 7.99 -23.74 29.24
C GLU A 44 6.91 -23.91 28.17
N GLN A 45 5.80 -23.19 28.35
CA GLN A 45 4.77 -23.11 27.32
C GLN A 45 5.42 -22.40 26.14
N VAL A 46 5.73 -23.18 25.10
CA VAL A 46 6.00 -22.65 23.77
C VAL A 46 4.76 -21.86 23.38
N GLN A 47 4.82 -20.53 23.55
CA GLN A 47 3.83 -19.64 22.97
C GLN A 47 3.89 -19.87 21.46
N PRO A 48 2.79 -20.29 20.82
CA PRO A 48 2.75 -20.37 19.37
C PRO A 48 3.08 -18.99 18.83
N ALA A 49 4.05 -18.90 17.92
CA ALA A 49 4.30 -17.69 17.16
C ALA A 49 2.95 -17.21 16.56
N PRO A 50 2.61 -15.90 16.65
CA PRO A 50 1.35 -15.41 16.11
C PRO A 50 1.24 -15.84 14.65
N ALA A 51 0.14 -16.52 14.32
CA ALA A 51 -0.19 -16.84 12.94
C ALA A 51 -0.12 -15.54 12.10
N PRO A 52 0.32 -15.60 10.82
CA PRO A 52 0.28 -14.44 9.95
C PRO A 52 -1.12 -13.84 9.96
N GLN A 53 -1.26 -12.62 10.48
CA GLN A 53 -2.52 -11.91 10.40
C GLN A 53 -2.83 -11.69 8.92
N PRO A 54 -4.06 -11.93 8.44
CA PRO A 54 -4.43 -11.58 7.08
C PRO A 54 -4.14 -10.10 6.86
N ALA A 55 -3.47 -9.77 5.76
CA ALA A 55 -3.11 -8.40 5.42
C ALA A 55 -4.37 -7.51 5.47
N GLN A 56 -4.36 -6.51 6.34
CA GLN A 56 -5.43 -5.52 6.37
C GLN A 56 -5.37 -4.71 5.06
N PRO A 57 -6.52 -4.43 4.42
CA PRO A 57 -6.54 -3.62 3.21
C PRO A 57 -5.98 -2.23 3.50
N SER A 58 -5.24 -1.68 2.54
CA SER A 58 -4.65 -0.35 2.69
C SER A 58 -5.75 0.73 2.80
N ALA A 59 -5.40 1.92 3.28
CA ALA A 59 -6.34 3.03 3.36
C ALA A 59 -6.89 3.39 1.97
N GLU A 60 -6.03 3.31 0.95
CA GLU A 60 -6.34 3.51 -0.46
C GLU A 60 -7.32 2.47 -0.97
N GLU A 61 -7.09 1.17 -0.72
CA GLU A 61 -8.01 0.10 -1.13
C GLU A 61 -9.39 0.26 -0.51
N VAL A 62 -9.44 0.64 0.78
CA VAL A 62 -10.71 0.91 1.46
C VAL A 62 -11.41 2.14 0.86
N ALA A 63 -10.66 3.19 0.52
CA ALA A 63 -11.19 4.39 -0.11
C ALA A 63 -11.74 4.08 -1.52
N VAL A 64 -11.02 3.31 -2.33
CA VAL A 64 -11.43 2.87 -3.66
C VAL A 64 -12.76 2.13 -3.59
N GLY A 65 -12.87 1.11 -2.72
CA GLY A 65 -14.10 0.33 -2.59
C GLY A 65 -15.30 1.18 -2.19
N LYS A 66 -15.11 2.15 -1.28
CA LYS A 66 -16.17 3.11 -0.90
C LYS A 66 -16.57 4.01 -2.07
N LEU A 67 -15.60 4.59 -2.77
CA LEU A 67 -15.86 5.50 -3.89
C LEU A 67 -16.57 4.81 -5.05
N GLU A 68 -16.18 3.59 -5.41
CA GLU A 68 -16.85 2.82 -6.46
C GLU A 68 -18.34 2.55 -6.14
N ASN A 69 -18.62 2.23 -4.88
CA ASN A 69 -20.00 2.06 -4.41
C ASN A 69 -20.78 3.37 -4.50
N TYR A 70 -20.16 4.49 -4.15
CA TYR A 70 -20.76 5.81 -4.26
C TYR A 70 -21.00 6.24 -5.72
N PHE A 71 -20.04 6.04 -6.61
CA PHE A 71 -20.18 6.35 -8.03
C PHE A 71 -21.33 5.57 -8.65
N SER A 72 -21.43 4.29 -8.31
CA SER A 72 -22.53 3.42 -8.73
C SER A 72 -23.87 3.88 -8.13
N SER A 73 -23.89 4.32 -6.88
CA SER A 73 -25.10 4.84 -6.22
C SER A 73 -25.61 6.13 -6.87
N ILE A 74 -24.71 7.04 -7.22
CA ILE A 74 -25.04 8.31 -7.90
C ILE A 74 -25.61 8.03 -9.29
N SER A 75 -24.94 7.17 -10.08
CA SER A 75 -25.39 6.85 -11.44
C SER A 75 -26.73 6.11 -11.45
N ASN A 76 -27.01 5.30 -10.43
CA ASN A 76 -28.24 4.51 -10.32
C ASN A 76 -29.35 5.18 -9.49
N ALA A 77 -29.13 6.41 -9.00
CA ALA A 77 -30.10 7.08 -8.13
C ALA A 77 -31.46 7.30 -8.82
N ASN A 78 -32.55 6.96 -8.12
CA ASN A 78 -33.93 7.08 -8.61
C ASN A 78 -34.45 8.52 -8.69
N SER A 79 -33.73 9.48 -8.10
CA SER A 79 -34.09 10.90 -8.17
C SER A 79 -32.86 11.80 -8.16
N VAL A 80 -33.02 13.02 -8.67
CA VAL A 80 -31.99 14.06 -8.61
C VAL A 80 -31.68 14.44 -7.17
N GLN A 81 -32.69 14.49 -6.31
CA GLN A 81 -32.51 14.81 -4.88
C GLN A 81 -31.64 13.77 -4.17
N THR A 82 -31.90 12.48 -4.41
CA THR A 82 -31.08 11.37 -3.86
C THR A 82 -29.65 11.48 -4.37
N ALA A 83 -29.46 11.65 -5.68
CA ALA A 83 -28.12 11.80 -6.26
C ALA A 83 -27.36 12.99 -5.64
N ASN A 84 -28.00 14.16 -5.53
CA ASN A 84 -27.38 15.34 -4.95
C ASN A 84 -26.98 15.12 -3.48
N SER A 85 -27.81 14.42 -2.70
CA SER A 85 -27.49 14.10 -1.30
C SER A 85 -26.25 13.20 -1.22
N THR A 86 -26.20 12.15 -2.03
CA THR A 86 -25.02 11.27 -2.12
C THR A 86 -23.77 12.02 -2.61
N ILE A 87 -23.90 12.95 -3.55
CA ILE A 87 -22.78 13.79 -4.00
C ILE A 87 -22.20 14.58 -2.83
N GLN A 88 -23.02 15.18 -1.97
CA GLN A 88 -22.52 15.93 -0.81
C GLN A 88 -21.75 15.04 0.18
N GLU A 89 -22.21 13.81 0.40
CA GLU A 89 -21.49 12.84 1.23
C GLU A 89 -20.12 12.50 0.64
N VAL A 90 -20.09 12.19 -0.67
CA VAL A 90 -18.87 11.80 -1.38
C VAL A 90 -17.86 12.94 -1.41
N LEU A 91 -18.29 14.17 -1.64
CA LEU A 91 -17.42 15.34 -1.64
C LEU A 91 -16.67 15.52 -0.30
N GLY A 92 -17.24 15.05 0.82
CA GLY A 92 -16.58 15.04 2.12
C GLY A 92 -15.36 14.11 2.21
N MET A 93 -15.22 13.14 1.29
CA MET A 93 -14.06 12.25 1.21
C MET A 93 -12.87 12.88 0.49
N PHE A 94 -13.08 13.97 -0.25
CA PHE A 94 -12.05 14.64 -1.03
C PHE A 94 -11.44 15.79 -0.24
N SER A 95 -10.20 16.13 -0.58
CA SER A 95 -9.46 17.25 0.02
C SER A 95 -10.22 18.56 -0.20
N ASN A 96 -10.80 18.71 -1.39
CA ASN A 96 -11.70 19.80 -1.75
C ASN A 96 -12.51 19.44 -3.01
N GLN A 97 -13.44 20.32 -3.41
CA GLN A 97 -14.32 20.10 -4.58
C GLN A 97 -13.59 20.24 -5.93
N GLU A 98 -12.42 20.88 -5.93
CA GLU A 98 -11.54 21.07 -7.09
C GLU A 98 -10.47 19.97 -7.19
N THR A 99 -10.54 18.91 -6.37
CA THR A 99 -9.62 17.78 -6.47
C THR A 99 -9.58 17.26 -7.91
N PRO A 100 -8.38 17.18 -8.53
CA PRO A 100 -8.24 16.79 -9.92
C PRO A 100 -8.66 15.33 -10.12
N VAL A 101 -9.40 15.12 -11.21
CA VAL A 101 -9.76 13.80 -11.72
C VAL A 101 -9.14 13.64 -13.11
N LEU A 102 -8.28 12.64 -13.25
CA LEU A 102 -7.54 12.34 -14.47
C LEU A 102 -8.16 11.11 -15.13
N ILE A 103 -8.68 11.23 -16.34
CA ILE A 103 -9.31 10.12 -17.07
C ILE A 103 -8.34 9.64 -18.14
N VAL A 104 -7.80 8.43 -17.98
CA VAL A 104 -6.91 7.80 -18.95
C VAL A 104 -7.73 7.34 -20.16
N ILE A 105 -7.40 7.87 -21.34
CA ILE A 105 -8.05 7.52 -22.61
C ILE A 105 -7.23 6.53 -23.42
N HIS A 106 -5.91 6.54 -23.27
CA HIS A 106 -4.99 5.62 -23.92
C HIS A 106 -3.75 5.39 -23.06
N GLU A 107 -3.17 4.20 -23.17
CA GLU A 107 -1.88 3.88 -22.55
C GLU A 107 -1.08 2.99 -23.50
N GLU A 108 0.13 3.43 -23.85
CA GLU A 108 1.07 2.66 -24.66
C GLU A 108 2.48 2.74 -24.07
N SER A 109 3.11 1.58 -23.88
CA SER A 109 4.47 1.49 -23.33
C SER A 109 4.67 2.23 -21.99
N GLY A 110 3.62 2.30 -21.17
CA GLY A 110 3.62 2.99 -19.87
C GLY A 110 3.43 4.52 -19.94
N ILE A 111 3.21 5.08 -21.13
CA ILE A 111 2.86 6.49 -21.32
C ILE A 111 1.33 6.57 -21.37
N LYS A 112 0.75 7.41 -20.51
CA LYS A 112 -0.71 7.61 -20.40
C LYS A 112 -1.11 8.91 -21.11
N ASP A 113 -2.12 8.81 -21.96
CA ASP A 113 -2.84 9.95 -22.50
C ASP A 113 -4.11 10.17 -21.69
N TYR A 114 -4.34 11.43 -21.32
CA TYR A 114 -5.46 11.84 -20.50
C TYR A 114 -6.46 12.64 -21.32
N ASP A 115 -7.74 12.51 -20.96
CA ASP A 115 -8.80 13.40 -21.44
C ASP A 115 -8.62 14.83 -20.89
N GLU A 116 -9.53 15.73 -21.27
CA GLU A 116 -9.60 17.07 -20.72
C GLU A 116 -9.61 17.03 -19.17
N PRO A 117 -8.73 17.81 -18.50
CA PRO A 117 -8.70 17.87 -17.05
C PRO A 117 -10.07 18.25 -16.45
N THR A 118 -10.51 17.50 -15.44
CA THR A 118 -11.76 17.77 -14.74
C THR A 118 -11.57 17.71 -13.22
N THR A 119 -12.62 18.07 -12.48
CA THR A 119 -12.62 18.06 -11.02
C THR A 119 -13.63 17.05 -10.50
N ILE A 120 -13.47 16.64 -9.25
CA ILE A 120 -14.40 15.69 -8.64
C ILE A 120 -15.84 16.22 -8.65
N ALA A 121 -16.06 17.51 -8.35
CA ALA A 121 -17.41 18.07 -8.38
C ALA A 121 -18.05 17.98 -9.78
N LYS A 122 -17.30 18.26 -10.84
CA LYS A 122 -17.77 18.11 -12.23
C LYS A 122 -18.03 16.66 -12.57
N TYR A 123 -17.12 15.76 -12.22
CA TYR A 123 -17.24 14.33 -12.51
C TYR A 123 -18.46 13.70 -11.82
N LEU A 124 -18.70 14.02 -10.55
CA LEU A 124 -19.86 13.51 -9.81
C LEU A 124 -21.19 14.02 -10.41
N ASN A 125 -21.25 15.27 -10.85
CA ASN A 125 -22.41 15.79 -11.57
C ASN A 125 -22.59 15.09 -12.93
N TYR A 126 -21.50 14.84 -13.66
CA TYR A 126 -21.55 14.04 -14.88
C TYR A 126 -22.16 12.65 -14.64
N LEU A 127 -21.78 11.94 -13.57
CA LEU A 127 -22.38 10.64 -13.22
C LEU A 127 -23.88 10.75 -12.97
N LYS A 128 -24.32 11.79 -12.26
CA LYS A 128 -25.73 12.07 -11.99
C LYS A 128 -26.52 12.33 -13.28
N ASP A 129 -25.98 13.19 -14.14
CA ASP A 129 -26.70 13.69 -15.33
C ASP A 129 -26.74 12.63 -16.43
N THR A 130 -25.65 11.86 -16.60
CA THR A 130 -25.58 10.83 -17.64
C THR A 130 -26.13 9.49 -17.21
N LYS A 131 -26.27 9.24 -15.89
CA LYS A 131 -26.66 7.94 -15.33
C LYS A 131 -25.76 6.79 -15.76
N LYS A 132 -24.49 7.08 -16.06
CA LYS A 132 -23.52 6.11 -16.57
C LYS A 132 -22.23 6.16 -15.76
N ASN A 133 -21.90 5.07 -15.08
CA ASN A 133 -20.61 4.88 -14.43
C ASN A 133 -19.70 4.00 -15.30
N LEU A 134 -19.08 4.61 -16.31
CA LEU A 134 -18.33 3.90 -17.36
C LEU A 134 -16.84 3.74 -17.04
N ASN A 135 -16.38 4.34 -15.94
CA ASN A 135 -14.99 4.32 -15.54
C ASN A 135 -14.85 3.54 -14.22
N PHE A 136 -13.65 3.06 -13.95
CA PHE A 136 -13.25 2.54 -12.66
C PHE A 136 -12.02 3.32 -12.17
N ILE A 137 -11.78 3.29 -10.86
CA ILE A 137 -10.64 3.94 -10.22
C ILE A 137 -9.39 3.10 -10.48
N SER A 138 -8.43 3.67 -11.22
CA SER A 138 -7.15 3.01 -11.50
C SER A 138 -6.08 3.35 -10.46
N ASP A 139 -6.11 4.58 -9.93
CA ASP A 139 -5.20 5.03 -8.89
C ASP A 139 -5.86 6.12 -8.02
N ILE A 140 -5.38 6.24 -6.79
CA ILE A 140 -5.86 7.23 -5.83
C ILE A 140 -4.70 7.74 -4.98
N ARG A 141 -4.68 9.04 -4.72
CA ARG A 141 -3.74 9.64 -3.78
C ARG A 141 -4.48 10.24 -2.61
N LEU A 142 -3.97 10.00 -1.41
CA LEU A 142 -4.50 10.57 -0.18
C LEU A 142 -3.59 11.71 0.31
N ASP A 143 -4.20 12.74 0.90
CA ASP A 143 -3.50 13.80 1.59
C ASP A 143 -3.09 13.37 3.02
N GLY A 144 -2.38 14.25 3.74
CA GLY A 144 -1.96 14.01 5.11
C GLY A 144 -3.10 13.83 6.13
N SER A 145 -4.35 14.09 5.73
CA SER A 145 -5.56 13.88 6.54
C SER A 145 -6.33 12.62 6.14
N GLY A 146 -5.82 11.85 5.17
CA GLY A 146 -6.47 10.63 4.65
C GLY A 146 -7.61 10.90 3.68
N ARG A 147 -7.73 12.13 3.16
CA ARG A 147 -8.73 12.51 2.14
C ARG A 147 -8.13 12.40 0.76
N VAL A 148 -8.98 12.20 -0.24
CA VAL A 148 -8.53 12.05 -1.63
C VAL A 148 -8.01 13.38 -2.17
N SER A 149 -6.75 13.42 -2.58
CA SER A 149 -6.09 14.59 -3.15
C SER A 149 -6.01 14.55 -4.68
N GLU A 150 -6.05 13.36 -5.27
CA GLU A 150 -6.06 13.12 -6.72
C GLU A 150 -6.73 11.78 -7.01
N LEU A 151 -7.45 11.69 -8.12
CA LEU A 151 -8.13 10.47 -8.56
C LEU A 151 -7.80 10.19 -10.02
N GLU A 152 -7.30 8.99 -10.30
CA GLU A 152 -7.12 8.50 -11.67
C GLU A 152 -8.22 7.49 -12.02
N LEU A 153 -8.82 7.68 -13.19
CA LEU A 153 -9.89 6.85 -13.71
C LEU A 153 -9.46 6.22 -15.03
N ARG A 154 -9.95 5.00 -15.28
CA ARG A 154 -9.82 4.34 -16.58
C ARG A 154 -11.18 3.82 -17.05
N ARG A 155 -11.35 3.73 -18.36
CA ARG A 155 -12.54 3.13 -18.96
C ARG A 155 -12.68 1.65 -18.56
N LYS A 156 -13.88 1.24 -18.15
CA LYS A 156 -14.26 -0.16 -17.92
C LYS A 156 -14.21 -0.99 -19.20
#